data_AF-A0A3C0PQD6-F1
#
_entry.id   AF-A0A3C0PQD6-F1
#
_cell.length_a   1.000
_cell.length_b   1.000
_cell.length_c   1.000
_cell.angle_alpha   90.00
_cell.angle_beta   90.00
_cell.angle_gamma   90.00
#
_symmetry.space_group_name_H-M   'P 1'
#
loop_
_entity.id
_entity.type
_entity.pdbx_description
1 polymer ?
#
loop_
_entity_poly.entity_id
_entity_poly.type
_entity_poly.pdbx_seq_one_letter_code
_entity_poly.pdbx_strand_id
1 'polypeptide(L)'
;MTKPVLDDLLLFDEALPFDTTGAFKSECPPDKKVKVENLFKFNRGHGDLPVSIVAAVIAMFFFVAFWTQAGWLDRDIPINAGTYFAYQLGLADIDGRVTRFGRILKQSWVVPMLCLLVLVPAALWNLRASFKVNKWRKRFMLPTSAYFELTKYAAALEFVAYFIGYTLLVPWLGYLVSTMIFGSFLTWRLGYRTRTWTLRGVACSFAIVI
;
A
#
# COMPACT_ATOMS: atom_id res chain seq x y z
N MET A 1 32.60 63.06 -26.94
CA MET A 1 32.29 62.69 -25.53
C MET A 1 30.88 63.19 -25.25
N THR A 2 29.89 62.31 -25.47
CA THR A 2 28.51 62.28 -24.97
C THR A 2 27.82 61.19 -25.80
N LYS A 3 27.46 60.06 -25.18
CA LYS A 3 26.67 59.01 -25.86
C LYS A 3 25.23 59.54 -25.99
N PRO A 4 24.61 59.54 -27.18
CA PRO A 4 23.16 59.61 -27.24
C PRO A 4 22.61 58.28 -26.69
N VAL A 5 21.74 58.43 -25.71
CA VAL A 5 21.05 57.39 -24.96
C VAL A 5 20.10 56.65 -25.90
N LEU A 6 20.12 55.33 -25.87
CA LEU A 6 19.37 54.40 -26.73
C LEU A 6 17.83 54.48 -26.51
N ASP A 7 17.40 55.26 -25.53
CA ASP A 7 16.01 55.33 -25.05
C ASP A 7 15.11 56.21 -25.95
N ASP A 8 15.66 57.16 -26.70
CA ASP A 8 14.85 58.07 -27.56
C ASP A 8 14.41 57.44 -28.88
N LEU A 9 14.97 56.28 -29.28
CA LEU A 9 14.61 55.62 -30.54
C LEU A 9 13.46 54.61 -30.40
N LEU A 10 13.03 54.32 -29.17
CA LEU A 10 12.02 53.32 -28.85
C LEU A 10 10.83 53.99 -28.19
N LEU A 11 9.98 54.59 -29.02
CA LEU A 11 8.80 55.38 -28.62
C LEU A 11 7.68 54.59 -27.91
N PHE A 12 7.88 53.29 -27.66
CA PHE A 12 6.93 52.42 -26.97
C PHE A 12 7.66 51.38 -26.10
N ASP A 13 7.38 51.37 -24.79
CA ASP A 13 7.87 50.35 -23.82
C ASP A 13 7.38 48.92 -24.12
N GLU A 14 6.44 48.78 -25.05
CA GLU A 14 5.89 47.49 -25.48
C GLU A 14 6.75 46.80 -26.56
N ALA A 15 7.82 47.45 -27.04
CA ALA A 15 8.63 46.99 -28.17
C ALA A 15 9.90 46.19 -27.78
N LEU A 16 10.13 45.86 -26.50
CA LEU A 16 11.25 45.02 -26.04
C LEU A 16 10.86 44.16 -24.81
N PRO A 17 11.47 42.99 -24.57
CA PRO A 17 11.76 41.87 -25.47
C PRO A 17 11.36 40.56 -24.74
N PHE A 18 10.06 40.29 -24.60
CA PHE A 18 9.56 38.97 -24.20
C PHE A 18 8.45 38.53 -25.17
N ASP A 19 8.34 37.27 -25.54
CA ASP A 19 8.76 36.12 -24.71
C ASP A 19 9.31 34.95 -25.57
N THR A 20 10.42 35.16 -26.30
CA THR A 20 10.76 34.29 -27.44
C THR A 20 11.86 33.27 -27.21
N THR A 21 12.51 33.26 -26.04
CA THR A 21 13.42 32.20 -25.63
C THR A 21 12.72 31.36 -24.59
N GLY A 22 12.29 30.15 -24.96
CA GLY A 22 11.60 29.21 -24.07
C GLY A 22 12.20 29.25 -22.67
N ALA A 23 11.51 29.94 -21.76
CA ALA A 23 11.90 29.99 -20.37
C ALA A 23 11.95 28.54 -19.91
N PHE A 24 13.09 28.10 -19.37
CA PHE A 24 13.19 26.79 -18.74
C PHE A 24 12.10 26.71 -17.68
N LYS A 25 11.01 26.03 -18.02
CA LYS A 25 9.95 25.72 -17.10
C LYS A 25 10.56 24.68 -16.19
N SER A 26 11.09 25.11 -15.05
CA SER A 26 11.47 24.17 -14.01
C SER A 26 10.18 23.48 -13.59
N GLU A 27 9.95 22.29 -14.12
CA GLU A 27 8.90 21.37 -13.65
C GLU A 27 9.24 20.85 -12.25
N CYS A 28 9.90 21.63 -11.40
CA CYS A 28 10.08 21.29 -10.01
C CYS A 28 8.69 21.37 -9.37
N PRO A 29 8.00 20.23 -9.14
CA PRO A 29 6.73 20.26 -8.46
C PRO A 29 7.01 20.81 -7.07
N PRO A 30 6.12 21.65 -6.53
CA PRO A 30 6.40 22.47 -5.37
C PRO A 30 6.87 21.62 -4.19
N ASP A 31 8.02 22.03 -3.65
CA ASP A 31 8.66 21.47 -2.47
C ASP A 31 7.77 21.72 -1.26
N LYS A 32 6.77 20.87 -1.02
CA LYS A 32 6.10 20.83 0.28
C LYS A 32 7.01 20.07 1.23
N LYS A 33 8.09 20.72 1.66
CA LYS A 33 8.87 20.27 2.82
C LYS A 33 7.86 19.92 3.90
N VAL A 34 7.76 18.64 4.24
CA VAL A 34 6.78 18.16 5.22
C VAL A 34 7.21 18.74 6.55
N LYS A 35 6.59 19.85 6.93
CA LYS A 35 6.77 20.43 8.27
C LYS A 35 6.26 19.46 9.31
N VAL A 36 6.86 19.46 10.50
CA VAL A 36 6.49 18.57 11.62
C VAL A 36 4.99 18.63 11.93
N GLU A 37 4.41 19.83 11.84
CA GLU A 37 2.98 20.10 11.99
C GLU A 37 2.06 19.39 10.98
N ASN A 38 2.58 18.91 9.84
CA ASN A 38 1.81 18.19 8.83
C ASN A 38 2.01 16.65 8.89
N LEU A 39 2.69 16.10 9.91
CA LEU A 39 2.90 14.65 10.02
C LEU A 39 1.60 13.82 10.05
N PHE A 40 0.52 14.39 10.58
CA PHE A 40 -0.77 13.70 10.65
C PHE A 40 -1.56 13.76 9.34
N LYS A 41 -1.21 14.66 8.41
CA LYS A 41 -1.79 14.75 7.07
C LYS A 41 -1.06 13.88 6.04
N PHE A 42 0.03 13.22 6.45
CA PHE A 42 0.78 12.32 5.59
C PHE A 42 -0.01 11.02 5.37
N ASN A 43 -0.47 10.81 4.14
CA ASN A 43 -1.07 9.57 3.69
C ASN A 43 -0.09 8.87 2.73
N ARG A 44 0.20 7.60 2.99
CA ARG A 44 0.95 6.76 2.05
C ARG A 44 0.05 6.44 0.86
N GLY A 45 0.28 7.15 -0.24
CA GLY A 45 -0.33 6.80 -1.53
C GLY A 45 0.29 5.53 -2.14
N HIS A 46 -0.29 5.05 -3.23
CA HIS A 46 0.16 3.88 -3.98
C HIS A 46 1.69 3.92 -4.25
N GLY A 47 2.40 2.82 -3.94
CA GLY A 47 3.83 2.66 -4.24
C GLY A 47 4.74 2.25 -3.07
N ASP A 48 4.24 1.53 -2.07
CA ASP A 48 5.07 1.05 -0.96
C ASP A 48 6.08 0.01 -1.41
N LEU A 49 7.33 0.45 -1.49
CA LEU A 49 8.48 -0.38 -1.82
C LEU A 49 8.61 -1.62 -0.93
N PRO A 50 8.56 -1.55 0.42
CA PRO A 50 8.72 -2.74 1.25
C PRO A 50 7.60 -3.76 1.01
N VAL A 51 6.34 -3.30 0.92
CA VAL A 51 5.19 -4.16 0.65
C VAL A 51 5.30 -4.81 -0.73
N SER A 52 5.73 -4.06 -1.74
CA SER A 52 5.90 -4.57 -3.10
C SER A 52 7.05 -5.58 -3.19
N ILE A 53 8.14 -5.39 -2.43
CA ILE A 53 9.24 -6.36 -2.33
C ILE A 53 8.73 -7.66 -1.71
N VAL A 54 8.03 -7.58 -0.58
CA VAL A 54 7.47 -8.76 0.09
C VAL A 54 6.52 -9.52 -0.85
N ALA A 55 5.60 -8.81 -1.51
CA ALA A 55 4.69 -9.41 -2.47
C ALA A 55 5.42 -10.09 -3.65
N ALA A 56 6.47 -9.47 -4.18
CA ALA A 56 7.28 -10.06 -5.25
C ALA A 56 8.06 -11.30 -4.78
N VAL A 57 8.61 -11.27 -3.55
CA VAL A 57 9.28 -12.44 -2.96
C VAL A 57 8.30 -13.60 -2.79
N ILE A 58 7.09 -13.34 -2.29
CA ILE A 58 6.04 -14.37 -2.15
C ILE A 58 5.66 -14.94 -3.51
N ALA A 59 5.43 -14.09 -4.52
CA ALA A 59 5.11 -14.53 -5.88
C ALA A 59 6.24 -15.37 -6.50
N MET A 60 7.49 -14.93 -6.32
CA MET A 60 8.67 -15.65 -6.81
C MET A 60 8.86 -16.98 -6.08
N PHE A 61 8.60 -17.03 -4.78
CA PHE A 61 8.60 -18.26 -3.99
C PHE A 61 7.60 -19.27 -4.55
N PHE A 62 6.34 -18.86 -4.77
CA PHE A 62 5.34 -19.77 -5.34
C PHE A 62 5.70 -20.22 -6.76
N PHE A 63 6.31 -19.35 -7.56
CA PHE A 63 6.79 -19.73 -8.89
C PHE A 63 7.90 -20.77 -8.80
N VAL A 64 8.90 -20.62 -7.94
CA VAL A 64 9.97 -21.63 -7.81
C VAL A 64 9.41 -22.94 -7.23
N ALA A 65 8.55 -22.85 -6.20
CA ALA A 65 7.98 -24.01 -5.53
C ALA A 65 6.97 -24.80 -6.38
N PHE A 66 6.28 -24.16 -7.33
CA PHE A 66 5.33 -24.86 -8.18
C PHE A 66 6.02 -25.94 -9.01
N TRP A 67 7.25 -25.71 -9.51
CA TRP A 67 7.90 -26.64 -10.43
C TRP A 67 8.27 -27.96 -9.73
N THR A 68 8.53 -27.90 -8.42
CA THR A 68 8.86 -29.07 -7.59
C THR A 68 7.63 -29.81 -7.07
N GLN A 69 6.54 -29.08 -6.76
CA GLN A 69 5.33 -29.67 -6.16
C GLN A 69 4.24 -30.03 -7.17
N ALA A 70 4.26 -29.44 -8.38
CA ALA A 70 3.23 -29.67 -9.39
C ALA A 70 3.40 -30.99 -10.18
N GLY A 71 4.43 -31.79 -9.89
CA GLY A 71 4.72 -33.04 -10.61
C GLY A 71 5.07 -32.79 -12.08
N TRP A 72 5.56 -31.59 -12.43
CA TRP A 72 5.84 -31.21 -13.81
C TRP A 72 6.99 -32.00 -14.43
N LEU A 73 8.01 -32.31 -13.61
CA LEU A 73 9.23 -32.98 -14.06
C LEU A 73 9.04 -34.48 -14.33
N ASP A 74 8.06 -35.12 -13.69
CA ASP A 74 7.81 -36.56 -13.81
C ASP A 74 6.90 -36.91 -15.02
N ARG A 75 6.74 -36.00 -15.99
CA ARG A 75 5.84 -36.18 -17.12
C ARG A 75 6.56 -36.79 -18.32
N ASP A 76 6.07 -37.93 -18.79
CA ASP A 76 6.45 -38.47 -20.09
C ASP A 76 5.98 -37.54 -21.21
N ILE A 77 6.92 -36.91 -21.91
CA ILE A 77 6.66 -36.06 -23.07
C ILE A 77 6.81 -36.94 -24.32
N PRO A 78 5.71 -37.31 -25.03
CA PRO A 78 5.82 -38.08 -26.25
C PRO A 78 6.46 -37.24 -27.37
N ILE A 79 7.20 -37.92 -28.24
CA ILE A 79 8.08 -37.36 -29.30
C ILE A 79 7.36 -36.38 -30.25
N ASN A 80 6.03 -36.47 -30.35
CA ASN A 80 5.20 -35.57 -31.16
C ASN A 80 4.57 -34.47 -30.28
N ALA A 81 5.32 -33.39 -30.06
CA ALA A 81 4.89 -32.27 -29.21
C ALA A 81 3.53 -31.68 -29.63
N GLY A 82 3.22 -31.66 -30.94
CA GLY A 82 1.97 -31.11 -31.46
C GLY A 82 0.72 -31.88 -31.02
N THR A 83 0.75 -33.22 -31.08
CA THR A 83 -0.38 -34.04 -30.63
C THR A 83 -0.47 -34.04 -29.10
N TYR A 84 0.67 -34.02 -28.41
CA TYR A 84 0.72 -33.88 -26.95
C TYR A 84 0.08 -32.58 -26.47
N PHE A 85 0.41 -31.43 -27.08
CA PHE A 85 -0.22 -30.15 -26.75
C PHE A 85 -1.72 -30.18 -27.03
N ALA A 86 -2.16 -30.82 -28.12
CA ALA A 86 -3.59 -31.01 -28.41
C ALA A 86 -4.30 -31.88 -27.36
N TYR A 87 -3.65 -32.93 -26.84
CA TYR A 87 -4.19 -33.75 -25.74
C TYR A 87 -4.18 -33.01 -24.39
N GLN A 88 -3.08 -32.31 -24.08
CA GLN A 88 -2.87 -31.63 -22.80
C GLN A 88 -3.81 -30.43 -22.63
N LEU A 89 -4.05 -29.70 -23.72
CA LEU A 89 -5.03 -28.63 -23.80
C LEU A 89 -6.46 -29.16 -24.03
N GLY A 90 -6.68 -30.48 -24.04
CA GLY A 90 -7.99 -31.11 -24.25
C GLY A 90 -8.65 -30.77 -25.59
N LEU A 91 -7.88 -30.33 -26.57
CA LEU A 91 -8.37 -29.99 -27.91
C LEU A 91 -8.68 -31.26 -28.74
N ALA A 92 -8.06 -32.38 -28.41
CA ALA A 92 -8.34 -33.70 -28.97
C ALA A 92 -8.32 -34.78 -27.88
N ASP A 93 -9.22 -35.76 -27.95
CA ASP A 93 -9.14 -37.04 -27.23
C ASP A 93 -8.31 -38.03 -28.05
N ILE A 94 -7.74 -39.07 -27.43
CA ILE A 94 -6.86 -40.07 -28.08
C ILE A 94 -7.53 -40.71 -29.33
N ASP A 95 -8.87 -40.65 -29.37
CA ASP A 95 -9.75 -41.10 -30.45
C ASP A 95 -10.27 -39.99 -31.40
N GLY A 96 -9.67 -38.79 -31.40
CA GLY A 96 -9.99 -37.70 -32.34
C GLY A 96 -11.29 -36.92 -32.06
N ARG A 97 -11.90 -37.05 -30.87
CA ARG A 97 -13.07 -36.23 -30.48
C ARG A 97 -12.64 -34.95 -29.74
N VAL A 98 -13.32 -33.84 -29.99
CA VAL A 98 -13.09 -32.57 -29.28
C VAL A 98 -13.59 -32.70 -27.84
N THR A 99 -12.71 -32.54 -26.84
CA THR A 99 -13.13 -32.68 -25.44
C THR A 99 -13.75 -31.39 -24.89
N ARG A 100 -14.64 -31.54 -23.90
CA ARG A 100 -15.35 -30.43 -23.26
C ARG A 100 -14.39 -29.68 -22.33
N PHE A 101 -14.33 -28.34 -22.44
CA PHE A 101 -13.40 -27.45 -21.71
C PHE A 101 -13.29 -27.72 -20.20
N GLY A 102 -14.36 -28.21 -19.57
CA GLY A 102 -14.38 -28.59 -18.15
C GLY A 102 -13.45 -29.75 -17.75
N ARG A 103 -12.98 -30.60 -18.66
CA ARG A 103 -11.97 -31.64 -18.35
C ARG A 103 -10.56 -31.05 -18.21
N ILE A 104 -10.26 -29.97 -18.93
CA ILE A 104 -8.96 -29.28 -18.89
C ILE A 104 -8.75 -28.62 -17.51
N LEU A 105 -9.79 -27.97 -16.99
CA LEU A 105 -9.80 -27.35 -15.66
C LEU A 105 -9.72 -28.35 -14.50
N LYS A 106 -9.99 -29.65 -14.73
CA LYS A 106 -9.87 -30.69 -13.70
C LYS A 106 -8.42 -31.09 -13.41
N GLN A 107 -7.45 -30.69 -14.23
CA GLN A 107 -6.06 -30.98 -13.96
C GLN A 107 -5.54 -30.07 -12.83
N SER A 108 -5.03 -30.70 -11.76
CA SER A 108 -4.58 -30.02 -10.53
C SER A 108 -3.55 -28.89 -10.76
N TRP A 109 -2.77 -28.97 -11.84
CA TRP A 109 -1.67 -28.04 -12.14
C TRP A 109 -2.07 -26.83 -13.00
N VAL A 110 -3.15 -26.91 -13.80
CA VAL A 110 -3.50 -25.88 -14.79
C VAL A 110 -3.94 -24.58 -14.11
N VAL A 111 -4.80 -24.69 -13.09
CA VAL A 111 -5.33 -23.52 -12.38
C VAL A 111 -4.22 -22.78 -11.62
N PRO A 112 -3.35 -23.44 -10.81
CA PRO A 112 -2.25 -22.73 -10.14
C PRO A 112 -1.24 -22.13 -11.12
N MET A 113 -0.99 -22.76 -12.28
CA MET A 113 -0.10 -22.20 -13.30
C MET A 113 -0.65 -20.89 -13.88
N LEU A 114 -1.95 -20.85 -14.19
CA LEU A 114 -2.62 -19.64 -14.67
C LEU A 114 -2.57 -18.53 -13.60
N CYS A 115 -2.81 -18.88 -12.34
CA CYS A 115 -2.65 -17.94 -11.22
C CYS A 115 -1.24 -17.36 -11.16
N LEU A 116 -0.19 -18.18 -11.31
CA LEU A 116 1.20 -17.72 -11.32
C LEU A 116 1.54 -16.86 -12.54
N LEU A 117 0.98 -17.20 -13.70
CA LEU A 117 1.14 -16.43 -14.93
C LEU A 117 0.58 -15.01 -14.78
N VAL A 118 -0.49 -14.83 -14.01
CA VAL A 118 -1.01 -13.49 -13.69
C VAL A 118 -0.25 -12.84 -12.53
N LEU A 119 -0.03 -13.59 -11.44
CA LEU A 119 0.54 -13.09 -10.19
C LEU A 119 1.98 -12.60 -10.34
N VAL A 120 2.84 -13.37 -11.00
CA VAL A 120 4.28 -13.05 -11.09
C VAL A 120 4.53 -11.78 -11.91
N PRO A 121 3.98 -11.62 -13.14
CA PRO A 121 4.14 -10.39 -13.89
C PRO A 121 3.50 -9.19 -13.19
N ALA A 122 2.32 -9.36 -12.58
CA ALA A 122 1.66 -8.29 -11.83
C ALA A 122 2.52 -7.83 -10.64
N ALA A 123 3.09 -8.76 -9.87
CA ALA A 123 3.96 -8.45 -8.74
C ALA A 123 5.25 -7.76 -9.18
N LEU A 124 5.88 -8.22 -10.27
CA LEU A 124 7.08 -7.58 -10.83
C LEU A 124 6.78 -6.19 -11.40
N TRP A 125 5.64 -6.00 -12.07
CA TRP A 125 5.21 -4.70 -12.58
C TRP A 125 4.97 -3.71 -11.43
N ASN A 126 4.25 -4.15 -10.39
CA ASN A 126 4.03 -3.37 -9.18
C ASN A 126 5.35 -3.00 -8.48
N LEU A 127 6.27 -3.95 -8.35
CA LEU A 127 7.59 -3.72 -7.78
C LEU A 127 8.39 -2.66 -8.57
N ARG A 128 8.42 -2.75 -9.91
CA ARG A 128 9.05 -1.76 -10.78
C ARG A 128 8.45 -0.36 -10.61
N ALA A 129 7.12 -0.27 -10.56
CA ALA A 129 6.42 0.99 -10.32
C ALA A 129 6.80 1.60 -8.96
N SER A 130 6.76 0.78 -7.90
CA SER A 130 7.14 1.19 -6.54
C SER A 130 8.61 1.62 -6.44
N PHE A 131 9.54 0.97 -7.15
CA PHE A 131 10.93 1.40 -7.24
C PHE A 131 11.07 2.80 -7.87
N LYS A 132 10.33 3.08 -8.95
CA LYS A 132 10.36 4.37 -9.65
C LYS A 132 9.85 5.49 -8.73
N VAL A 133 8.73 5.24 -8.03
CA VAL A 133 8.14 6.17 -7.05
C VAL A 133 9.08 6.38 -5.86
N ASN A 134 9.69 5.33 -5.31
CA ASN A 134 10.60 5.48 -4.18
C ASN A 134 11.88 6.26 -4.54
N LYS A 135 12.45 6.04 -5.75
CA LYS A 135 13.57 6.85 -6.25
C LYS A 135 13.18 8.32 -6.36
N TRP A 136 11.97 8.59 -6.88
CA TRP A 136 11.43 9.95 -6.95
C TRP A 136 11.26 10.56 -5.56
N ARG A 137 10.64 9.85 -4.61
CA ARG A 137 10.46 10.32 -3.22
C ARG A 137 11.78 10.61 -2.49
N LYS A 138 12.80 9.76 -2.71
CA LYS A 138 14.16 10.00 -2.20
C LYS A 138 14.77 11.29 -2.77
N ARG A 139 14.55 11.58 -4.05
CA ARG A 139 15.02 12.82 -4.70
C ARG A 139 14.40 14.07 -4.06
N PHE A 140 13.14 14.00 -3.63
CA PHE A 140 12.43 15.10 -2.96
C PHE A 140 12.54 15.07 -1.42
N MET A 141 13.42 14.23 -0.85
CA MET A 141 13.61 14.10 0.60
C MET A 141 12.31 13.90 1.40
N LEU A 142 11.31 13.24 0.79
CA LEU A 142 10.05 12.95 1.47
C LEU A 142 10.29 11.87 2.53
N PRO A 143 9.76 12.03 3.75
CA PRO A 143 9.89 11.00 4.78
C PRO A 143 9.17 9.72 4.31
N THR A 144 9.93 8.64 4.17
CA THR A 144 9.42 7.32 3.72
C THR A 144 9.43 6.26 4.82
N SER A 145 9.78 6.62 6.06
CA SER A 145 9.94 5.65 7.14
C SER A 145 8.60 5.03 7.55
N ALA A 146 8.52 3.70 7.45
CA ALA A 146 7.36 2.92 7.89
C ALA A 146 7.14 2.96 9.41
N TYR A 147 8.17 3.33 10.16
CA TYR A 147 8.12 3.42 11.61
C TYR A 147 7.02 4.37 12.11
N PHE A 148 6.81 5.52 11.45
CA PHE A 148 5.77 6.48 11.88
C PHE A 148 4.35 5.97 11.73
N GLU A 149 4.11 5.02 10.84
CA GLU A 149 2.80 4.38 10.70
C GLU A 149 2.64 3.23 11.68
N LEU A 150 3.71 2.42 11.82
CA LEU A 150 3.75 1.36 12.82
C LEU A 150 3.52 1.89 14.23
N THR A 151 4.02 3.08 14.57
CA THR A 151 3.73 3.70 15.88
C THR A 151 2.27 4.12 16.02
N LYS A 152 1.60 4.54 14.95
CA LYS A 152 0.15 4.81 14.97
C LYS A 152 -0.66 3.53 15.16
N TYR A 153 -0.27 2.45 14.46
CA TYR A 153 -0.90 1.14 14.64
C TYR A 153 -0.63 0.57 16.03
N ALA A 154 0.58 0.72 16.56
CA ALA A 154 0.91 0.33 17.93
C ALA A 154 0.11 1.12 18.96
N ALA A 155 -0.08 2.43 18.75
CA ALA A 155 -0.97 3.24 19.58
C ALA A 155 -2.43 2.78 19.49
N ALA A 156 -2.91 2.33 18.33
CA ALA A 156 -4.24 1.74 18.21
C ALA A 156 -4.33 0.39 18.97
N LEU A 157 -3.29 -0.44 18.90
CA LEU A 157 -3.21 -1.70 19.65
C LEU A 157 -3.19 -1.49 21.17
N GLU A 158 -2.66 -0.37 21.65
CA GLU A 158 -2.74 0.01 23.06
C GLU A 158 -4.20 0.11 23.53
N PHE A 159 -5.08 0.74 22.76
CA PHE A 159 -6.51 0.82 23.08
C PHE A 159 -7.22 -0.54 23.01
N VAL A 160 -6.81 -1.40 22.07
CA VAL A 160 -7.30 -2.79 22.02
C VAL A 160 -6.89 -3.54 23.29
N ALA A 161 -5.64 -3.40 23.74
CA ALA A 161 -5.16 -4.00 24.97
C ALA A 161 -5.93 -3.51 26.20
N TYR A 162 -6.25 -2.22 26.27
CA TYR A 162 -7.10 -1.68 27.33
C TYR A 162 -8.51 -2.26 27.31
N PHE A 163 -9.11 -2.42 26.13
CA PHE A 163 -10.41 -3.06 26.01
C PHE A 163 -10.38 -4.53 26.44
N ILE A 164 -9.34 -5.28 26.07
CA ILE A 164 -9.13 -6.66 26.53
C ILE A 164 -9.02 -6.67 28.06
N GLY A 165 -8.20 -5.80 28.65
CA GLY A 165 -8.07 -5.65 30.09
C GLY A 165 -9.41 -5.36 30.78
N TYR A 166 -10.24 -4.49 30.19
CA TYR A 166 -11.61 -4.25 30.65
C TYR A 166 -12.45 -5.53 30.62
N THR A 167 -12.48 -6.27 29.50
CA THR A 167 -13.27 -7.51 29.41
C THR A 167 -12.83 -8.57 30.42
N LEU A 168 -11.55 -8.61 30.78
CA LEU A 168 -11.01 -9.51 31.80
C LEU A 168 -11.37 -9.06 33.23
N LEU A 169 -11.57 -7.76 33.46
CA LEU A 169 -11.98 -7.22 34.77
C LEU A 169 -13.47 -7.42 35.06
N VAL A 170 -14.34 -7.46 34.03
CA VAL A 170 -15.80 -7.53 34.20
C VAL A 170 -16.25 -8.73 35.07
N PRO A 171 -15.73 -9.96 34.90
CA PRO A 171 -16.13 -11.10 35.73
C PRO A 171 -15.80 -10.95 37.22
N TRP A 172 -14.82 -10.10 37.57
CA TRP A 172 -14.32 -9.95 38.93
C TRP A 172 -14.99 -8.79 39.67
N LEU A 173 -15.18 -7.65 39.00
CA LEU A 173 -15.70 -6.43 39.61
C LEU A 173 -17.17 -6.15 39.26
N GLY A 174 -17.73 -6.87 38.29
CA GLY A 174 -19.04 -6.59 37.73
C GLY A 174 -19.04 -5.44 36.72
N TYR A 175 -20.09 -5.37 35.89
CA TYR A 175 -20.17 -4.45 34.76
C TYR A 175 -20.07 -2.97 35.15
N LEU A 176 -20.79 -2.54 36.19
CA LEU A 176 -20.84 -1.12 36.60
C LEU A 176 -19.49 -0.60 37.09
N VAL A 177 -18.81 -1.35 37.96
CA VAL A 177 -17.53 -0.91 38.52
C VAL A 177 -16.45 -0.94 37.44
N SER A 178 -16.41 -1.99 36.61
CA SER A 178 -15.46 -2.11 35.51
C SER A 178 -15.60 -0.99 34.47
N THR A 179 -16.83 -0.62 34.10
CA THR A 179 -17.10 0.46 33.14
C THR A 179 -16.76 1.84 33.71
N MET A 180 -17.08 2.11 34.98
CA MET A 180 -16.68 3.37 35.64
C MET A 180 -15.15 3.53 35.70
N ILE A 181 -14.42 2.47 36.05
CA ILE A 181 -12.95 2.48 36.08
C ILE A 181 -12.41 2.68 34.67
N PHE A 182 -12.90 1.93 33.69
CA PHE A 182 -12.41 1.95 32.32
C PHE A 182 -12.65 3.30 31.63
N GLY A 183 -13.86 3.84 31.71
CA GLY A 183 -14.17 5.13 31.10
C GLY A 183 -13.37 6.29 31.73
N SER A 184 -13.21 6.28 33.06
CA SER A 184 -12.37 7.25 33.76
C SER A 184 -10.90 7.14 33.34
N PHE A 185 -10.37 5.92 33.25
CA PHE A 185 -9.01 5.63 32.79
C PHE A 185 -8.77 6.13 31.35
N LEU A 186 -9.70 5.90 30.43
CA LEU A 186 -9.59 6.39 29.05
C LEU A 186 -9.55 7.92 28.97
N THR A 187 -10.38 8.63 29.75
CA THR A 187 -10.35 10.09 29.78
C THR A 187 -9.00 10.62 30.25
N TRP A 188 -8.40 9.96 31.27
CA TRP A 188 -7.09 10.32 31.77
C TRP A 188 -5.97 10.03 30.74
N ARG A 189 -6.03 8.87 30.06
CA ARG A 189 -5.05 8.46 29.04
C ARG A 189 -5.04 9.35 27.80
N LEU A 190 -6.19 9.91 27.43
CA LEU A 190 -6.31 10.89 26.34
C LEU A 190 -5.69 12.26 26.67
N GLY A 191 -5.27 12.48 27.93
CA GLY A 191 -4.62 13.71 28.36
C GLY A 191 -5.56 14.72 29.04
N TYR A 192 -6.84 14.39 29.23
CA TYR A 192 -7.79 15.22 29.97
C TYR A 192 -7.58 15.08 31.49
N ARG A 193 -6.45 15.62 31.97
CA ARG A 193 -5.97 15.46 33.35
C ARG A 193 -6.59 16.42 34.37
N THR A 194 -7.36 17.42 33.94
CA THR A 194 -8.03 18.35 34.85
C THR A 194 -9.15 17.64 35.61
N ARG A 195 -9.31 17.95 36.91
CA ARG A 195 -10.36 17.36 37.77
C ARG A 195 -11.78 17.45 37.17
N THR A 196 -12.07 18.56 36.49
CA THR A 196 -13.36 18.77 35.81
C THR A 196 -13.63 17.73 34.72
N TRP A 197 -12.61 17.36 33.94
CA TRP A 197 -12.74 16.36 32.90
C TRP A 197 -12.83 14.94 33.46
N THR A 198 -12.10 14.64 34.52
CA THR A 198 -12.19 13.34 35.19
C THR A 198 -13.58 13.12 35.79
N LEU A 199 -14.17 14.14 36.44
CA LEU A 199 -15.55 14.07 36.95
C LEU A 199 -16.59 13.86 35.83
N ARG A 200 -16.43 14.57 34.70
CA ARG A 200 -17.28 14.36 33.52
C ARG A 200 -17.12 12.94 32.95
N GLY A 201 -15.90 12.40 32.94
CA GLY A 201 -15.62 11.03 32.52
C GLY A 201 -16.32 10.00 33.40
N VAL A 202 -16.24 10.15 34.73
CA VAL A 202 -16.95 9.31 35.70
C VAL A 202 -18.48 9.39 35.48
N ALA A 203 -19.01 10.61 35.37
CA ALA A 203 -20.45 10.83 35.18
C ALA A 203 -20.97 10.21 33.86
N CYS A 204 -20.26 10.40 32.75
CA CYS A 204 -20.61 9.76 31.48
C CYS A 204 -20.55 8.23 31.57
N SER A 205 -19.51 7.68 32.21
CA SER A 205 -19.37 6.23 32.36
C SER A 205 -20.52 5.62 33.17
N PHE A 206 -20.94 6.31 34.22
CA PHE A 206 -22.11 5.93 35.01
C PHE A 206 -23.41 6.02 34.20
N ALA A 207 -23.59 7.10 33.45
CA ALA A 207 -24.77 7.30 32.60
C ALA A 207 -24.90 6.30 31.45
N ILE A 208 -23.79 5.70 30.98
CA ILE A 208 -23.81 4.64 29.95
C ILE A 208 -24.36 3.32 30.50
N VAL A 209 -24.22 3.08 31.80
CA VAL A 209 -24.53 1.80 32.45
C VAL A 209 -25.97 1.73 32.93
N ILE A 210 -26.55 2.87 33.30
CA ILE A 210 -27.97 3.02 33.70
C ILE A 210 -28.85 2.99 32.45
#